data_AF-A0A9D9AHD0-F1
#
_entry.id   AF-A0A9D9AHD0-F1
#
_cell.length_a   1.000
_cell.length_b   1.000
_cell.length_c   1.000
_cell.angle_alpha   90.00
_cell.angle_beta   90.00
_cell.angle_gamma   90.00
#
_symmetry.space_group_name_H-M   'P 1'
#
loop_
_entity.id
_entity.type
_entity.pdbx_description
1 polymer ?
#
loop_
_entity_poly.entity_id
_entity_poly.type
_entity_poly.pdbx_seq_one_letter_code
_entity_poly.pdbx_strand_id
1 'polypeptide(L)'
;MAVLRFIGRLFTLLALFLLGLGIYIWLDGRATDKAGQVWFEMSQFTLNYSQVIIQRHLGLDKFWFDSVLPYLQRPAWEAILWAVIALLIAGGVLIFLGRGRRRRSGGFNN
;
A
#
# COMPACT_ATOMS: atom_id res chain seq x y z
N MET A 1 21.44 -5.56 2.70
CA MET A 1 20.90 -4.54 3.65
C MET A 1 20.47 -3.24 2.95
N ALA A 2 21.21 -2.74 1.95
CA ALA A 2 20.82 -1.53 1.20
C ALA A 2 19.48 -1.70 0.46
N VAL A 3 19.26 -2.87 -0.17
CA VAL A 3 18.02 -3.19 -0.90
C VAL A 3 16.79 -3.12 0.02
N LEU A 4 16.81 -3.76 1.19
CA LEU A 4 15.69 -3.71 2.16
C LEU A 4 15.36 -2.28 2.61
N ARG A 5 16.39 -1.44 2.82
CA ARG A 5 16.19 -0.03 3.18
C ARG A 5 15.65 0.79 2.01
N PHE A 6 16.09 0.49 0.78
CA PHE A 6 15.57 1.12 -0.43
C PHE A 6 14.11 0.78 -0.65
N ILE A 7 13.75 -0.51 -0.55
CA ILE A 7 12.36 -0.97 -0.62
C ILE A 7 11.53 -0.32 0.47
N GLY A 8 11.99 -0.33 1.74
CA GLY A 8 11.26 0.30 2.83
C GLY A 8 11.03 1.81 2.61
N ARG A 9 12.02 2.54 2.07
CA ARG A 9 11.85 3.95 1.67
C ARG A 9 10.83 4.12 0.54
N LEU A 10 10.85 3.23 -0.45
CA LEU A 10 9.88 3.25 -1.55
C LEU A 10 8.44 3.09 -1.02
N PHE A 11 8.22 2.16 -0.08
CA PHE A 11 6.93 2.00 0.60
C PHE A 11 6.50 3.26 1.35
N THR A 12 7.42 3.92 2.07
CA THR A 12 7.13 5.19 2.75
C THR A 12 6.78 6.31 1.76
N LEU A 13 7.52 6.44 0.65
CA LEU A 13 7.23 7.43 -0.38
C LEU A 13 5.87 7.19 -1.03
N LEU A 14 5.54 5.92 -1.31
CA LEU A 14 4.23 5.54 -1.86
C LEU A 14 3.10 5.87 -0.88
N ALA A 15 3.30 5.66 0.42
CA ALA A 15 2.32 6.02 1.44
C ALA A 15 2.08 7.53 1.49
N LEU A 16 3.13 8.34 1.41
CA LEU A 16 3.01 9.80 1.37
C LEU A 16 2.31 10.28 0.10
N PHE A 17 2.61 9.66 -1.05
CA PHE A 17 1.93 9.94 -2.30
C PHE A 17 0.43 9.65 -2.20
N LEU A 18 0.05 8.48 -1.66
CA LEU A 18 -1.35 8.12 -1.43
C LEU A 18 -2.04 9.03 -0.42
N LEU A 19 -1.32 9.51 0.60
CA LEU A 19 -1.87 10.49 1.53
C LEU A 19 -2.19 11.82 0.81
N GLY A 20 -1.29 12.29 -0.06
CA GLY A 20 -1.55 13.45 -0.91
C GLY A 20 -2.76 13.25 -1.84
N LEU A 21 -2.88 12.06 -2.44
CA LEU A 21 -4.02 11.69 -3.26
C LEU A 21 -5.33 11.66 -2.44
N GLY A 22 -5.29 11.15 -1.21
CA GLY A 22 -6.43 11.15 -0.30
C GLY A 22 -6.89 12.56 0.06
N ILE A 23 -5.95 13.47 0.32
CA ILE A 23 -6.27 14.89 0.54
C ILE A 23 -6.90 15.50 -0.71
N TYR A 24 -6.35 15.22 -1.89
CA TYR A 24 -6.93 15.69 -3.16
C TYR A 24 -8.36 15.19 -3.36
N ILE A 25 -8.62 13.89 -3.21
CA ILE A 25 -9.96 13.30 -3.34
C ILE A 25 -10.93 13.89 -2.31
N TRP A 26 -10.44 14.19 -1.10
CA TRP A 26 -11.24 14.86 -0.09
C TRP A 26 -11.62 16.28 -0.51
N LEU A 27 -10.67 17.09 -0.95
CA LEU A 27 -10.93 18.45 -1.41
C LEU A 27 -11.85 18.50 -2.63
N ASP A 28 -11.81 17.47 -3.47
CA ASP A 28 -12.66 17.29 -4.65
C ASP A 28 -14.08 16.80 -4.31
N GLY A 29 -14.39 16.58 -3.03
CA GLY A 29 -15.72 16.20 -2.56
C GLY A 29 -16.09 14.73 -2.74
N ARG A 30 -15.20 13.92 -3.33
CA ARG A 30 -15.43 12.48 -3.62
C ARG A 30 -14.98 11.56 -2.48
N ALA A 31 -14.76 12.10 -1.28
CA ALA A 31 -14.30 11.34 -0.12
C ALA A 31 -15.25 10.20 0.28
N THR A 32 -16.55 10.45 0.17
CA THR A 32 -17.62 9.53 0.57
C THR A 32 -18.01 8.54 -0.51
N ASP A 33 -17.56 8.75 -1.75
CA ASP A 33 -17.82 7.84 -2.85
C ASP A 33 -17.10 6.52 -2.63
N LYS A 34 -17.58 5.47 -3.31
CA LYS A 34 -16.95 4.16 -3.23
C LYS A 34 -15.54 4.23 -3.79
N ALA A 35 -14.56 3.70 -3.07
CA ALA A 35 -13.16 3.72 -3.48
C ALA A 35 -12.95 3.13 -4.89
N GLY A 36 -13.67 2.06 -5.23
CA GLY A 36 -13.65 1.45 -6.55
C GLY A 36 -14.20 2.35 -7.66
N GLN A 37 -15.22 3.18 -7.35
CA GLN A 37 -15.72 4.16 -8.30
C GLN A 37 -14.69 5.27 -8.54
N VAL A 38 -14.11 5.82 -7.47
CA VAL A 38 -13.07 6.85 -7.56
C VAL A 38 -11.86 6.33 -8.35
N TRP A 39 -11.44 5.09 -8.11
CA TRP A 39 -10.36 4.47 -8.87
C TRP A 39 -10.75 4.25 -10.33
N PHE A 40 -11.96 3.77 -10.60
CA PHE A 40 -12.45 3.58 -11.97
C PHE A 40 -12.49 4.90 -12.75
N GLU A 41 -12.99 5.97 -12.16
CA GLU A 41 -13.01 7.31 -12.76
C GLU A 41 -11.60 7.87 -13.00
N MET A 42 -10.67 7.60 -12.09
CA MET A 42 -9.28 8.04 -12.24
C MET A 42 -8.53 7.26 -13.31
N SER A 43 -8.74 5.93 -13.40
CA SER A 43 -8.14 5.07 -14.41
C SER A 43 -8.78 3.68 -14.44
N GLN A 44 -9.77 3.51 -15.32
CA GLN A 44 -10.44 2.23 -15.60
C GLN A 44 -9.44 1.12 -15.98
N PHE A 45 -8.44 1.49 -16.79
CA PHE A 45 -7.43 0.56 -17.28
C PHE A 45 -6.66 -0.11 -16.13
N THR A 46 -6.23 0.68 -15.14
CA THR A 46 -5.45 0.15 -14.02
C THR A 46 -6.27 -0.79 -13.14
N LEU A 47 -7.53 -0.48 -12.87
CA LEU A 47 -8.42 -1.35 -12.09
C LEU A 47 -8.63 -2.71 -12.78
N ASN A 48 -8.92 -2.70 -14.08
CA ASN A 48 -9.10 -3.92 -14.87
C ASN A 48 -7.82 -4.75 -14.92
N TYR A 49 -6.66 -4.10 -15.11
CA TYR A 49 -5.37 -4.80 -15.07
C TYR A 49 -5.08 -5.42 -13.72
N SER A 50 -5.34 -4.70 -12.63
CA SER A 50 -5.17 -5.24 -11.27
C SER A 50 -6.04 -6.47 -11.04
N GLN A 51 -7.31 -6.43 -11.48
CA GLN A 51 -8.19 -7.59 -11.42
C GLN A 51 -7.63 -8.77 -12.21
N VAL A 52 -7.25 -8.57 -13.48
CA VAL A 52 -6.71 -9.62 -14.35
C VAL A 52 -5.45 -10.23 -13.76
N ILE A 53 -4.55 -9.42 -13.19
CA ILE A 53 -3.32 -9.91 -12.56
C ILE A 53 -3.64 -10.79 -11.35
N ILE A 54 -4.54 -10.34 -10.46
CA ILE A 54 -4.88 -11.07 -9.24
C ILE A 54 -5.60 -12.38 -9.58
N GLN A 55 -6.60 -12.31 -10.47
CA GLN A 55 -7.42 -13.45 -10.84
C GLN A 55 -6.65 -14.45 -11.70
N ARG A 56 -6.10 -14.00 -12.85
CA ARG A 56 -5.49 -14.91 -13.83
C ARG A 56 -4.03 -15.24 -13.55
N HIS A 57 -3.26 -14.30 -13.04
CA HIS A 57 -1.80 -14.48 -12.92
C HIS A 57 -1.41 -15.05 -11.56
N LEU A 58 -2.08 -14.63 -10.49
CA LEU A 58 -1.86 -15.16 -9.16
C LEU A 58 -2.79 -16.34 -8.81
N GLY A 59 -3.86 -16.55 -9.59
CA GLY A 59 -4.86 -17.60 -9.32
C GLY A 59 -5.67 -17.33 -8.05
N LEU A 60 -5.75 -16.07 -7.62
CA LEU A 60 -6.34 -15.66 -6.35
C LEU A 60 -7.75 -15.11 -6.55
N ASP A 61 -8.60 -15.85 -7.27
CA ASP A 61 -9.96 -15.41 -7.59
C ASP A 61 -10.78 -15.11 -6.33
N LYS A 62 -10.73 -16.01 -5.34
CA LYS A 62 -11.42 -15.83 -4.06
C LYS A 62 -10.95 -14.57 -3.33
N PHE A 63 -9.65 -14.28 -3.34
CA PHE A 63 -9.12 -13.08 -2.69
C PHE A 63 -9.67 -11.79 -3.31
N TRP A 64 -9.85 -11.76 -4.63
CA TRP A 64 -10.46 -10.62 -5.30
C TRP A 64 -11.89 -10.38 -4.81
N PHE A 65 -12.74 -11.42 -4.80
CA PHE A 65 -14.14 -11.28 -4.41
C PHE A 65 -14.35 -11.13 -2.90
N ASP A 66 -13.54 -11.77 -2.07
CA ASP A 66 -13.73 -11.82 -0.62
C ASP A 66 -13.04 -10.66 0.11
N SER A 67 -11.97 -10.10 -0.46
CA SER A 67 -11.16 -9.06 0.20
C SER A 67 -11.08 -7.76 -0.60
N VAL A 68 -10.69 -7.84 -1.88
CA VAL A 68 -10.46 -6.63 -2.69
C VAL A 68 -11.77 -5.93 -3.02
N LEU A 69 -12.78 -6.66 -3.50
CA LEU A 69 -14.06 -6.08 -3.90
C LEU A 69 -14.81 -5.44 -2.71
N PRO A 70 -14.92 -6.07 -1.52
CA PRO A 70 -15.53 -5.43 -0.35
C PRO A 70 -14.74 -4.20 0.11
N TYR A 71 -13.41 -4.23 0.02
CA TYR A 71 -12.57 -3.07 0.32
C TYR A 71 -12.83 -1.91 -0.66
N LEU A 72 -13.01 -2.18 -1.95
CA LEU A 72 -13.35 -1.18 -2.97
C LEU A 72 -14.76 -0.59 -2.80
N GLN A 73 -15.65 -1.28 -2.08
CA GLN A 73 -16.99 -0.77 -1.79
C GLN A 73 -17.02 0.20 -0.60
N ARG A 74 -15.93 0.32 0.17
CA ARG A 74 -15.83 1.28 1.27
C ARG A 74 -15.72 2.71 0.76
N PRO A 75 -16.04 3.71 1.60
CA PRO A 75 -15.76 5.11 1.30
C PRO A 75 -14.28 5.31 0.94
N ALA A 76 -14.01 6.14 -0.06
CA ALA A 76 -12.68 6.40 -0.58
C ALA A 76 -11.70 6.89 0.50
N TRP A 77 -12.17 7.77 1.40
CA TRP A 77 -11.35 8.27 2.51
C TRP A 77 -10.87 7.12 3.42
N GLU A 78 -11.75 6.18 3.74
CA GLU A 78 -11.44 5.08 4.64
C GLU A 78 -10.49 4.09 3.97
N ALA A 79 -10.77 3.73 2.71
CA ALA A 79 -9.90 2.87 1.93
C ALA A 79 -8.48 3.46 1.85
N ILE A 80 -8.33 4.72 1.45
CA ILE A 80 -7.02 5.36 1.32
C ILE A 80 -6.26 5.38 2.66
N LEU A 81 -6.93 5.69 3.78
CA LEU A 81 -6.29 5.65 5.10
C LEU A 81 -5.75 4.27 5.44
N TRP A 82 -6.53 3.21 5.22
CA TRP A 82 -6.06 1.84 5.44
C TRP A 82 -4.85 1.49 4.57
N ALA A 83 -4.84 1.92 3.31
CA ALA A 83 -3.70 1.71 2.41
C ALA A 83 -2.45 2.46 2.90
N VAL A 84 -2.58 3.72 3.30
CA VAL A 84 -1.48 4.53 3.85
C VAL A 84 -0.91 3.87 5.09
N ILE A 85 -1.76 3.47 6.04
CA ILE A 85 -1.34 2.81 7.28
C ILE A 85 -0.60 1.50 6.98
N ALA A 86 -1.15 0.65 6.10
CA ALA A 86 -0.52 -0.61 5.72
C ALA A 86 0.86 -0.41 5.10
N LEU A 87 1.01 0.58 4.21
CA LEU A 87 2.29 0.89 3.56
C LEU A 87 3.31 1.49 4.55
N LEU A 88 2.88 2.35 5.47
CA LEU A 88 3.75 2.91 6.51
C LEU A 88 4.26 1.82 7.45
N ILE A 89 3.40 0.90 7.88
CA ILE A 89 3.79 -0.24 8.72
C ILE A 89 4.77 -1.13 7.95
N ALA A 90 4.45 -1.51 6.72
CA ALA A 90 5.34 -2.35 5.89
C ALA A 90 6.71 -1.68 5.67
N GLY A 91 6.72 -0.40 5.28
CA GLY A 91 7.95 0.36 5.08
C GLY A 91 8.77 0.50 6.38
N GLY A 92 8.11 0.80 7.49
CA GLY A 92 8.72 0.92 8.82
C GLY A 92 9.37 -0.39 9.27
N VAL A 93 8.66 -1.51 9.16
CA VAL A 93 9.17 -2.85 9.49
C VAL A 93 10.38 -3.20 8.64
N LEU A 94 10.33 -2.96 7.32
CA LEU A 94 11.45 -3.24 6.41
C LEU A 94 12.70 -2.40 6.74
N ILE A 95 12.52 -1.12 7.08
CA ILE A 95 13.62 -0.25 7.52
C ILE A 95 14.18 -0.72 8.86
N PHE A 96 13.33 -1.10 9.80
CA PHE A 96 13.71 -1.58 11.14
C PHE A 96 14.51 -2.88 11.08
N LEU A 97 14.03 -3.88 10.33
CA LEU A 97 14.74 -5.15 10.11
C LEU A 97 16.10 -4.92 9.42
N GLY A 98 16.18 -3.91 8.54
CA GLY A 98 17.43 -3.48 7.91
C GLY A 98 18.44 -2.78 8.85
N ARG A 99 18.06 -2.42 10.09
CA ARG A 99 18.93 -1.76 11.09
C ARG A 99 19.55 -2.75 12.10
N GLY A 100 18.86 -3.84 12.44
CA GLY A 100 19.21 -4.72 13.57
C GLY A 100 20.49 -5.56 13.46
N ARG A 101 21.13 -5.69 12.29
CA ARG A 101 22.28 -6.61 12.11
C ARG A 101 23.68 -6.02 12.33
N ARG A 102 23.81 -4.76 12.78
CA ARG A 102 25.14 -4.12 13.00
C ARG A 102 25.68 -4.18 14.45
N ARG A 103 25.02 -4.87 15.39
CA ARG A 103 25.43 -4.90 16.82
C ARG A 103 25.90 -6.27 17.36
N ARG A 104 26.48 -7.13 16.53
CA ARG A 104 27.18 -8.35 16.99
C ARG A 104 28.48 -8.60 16.20
N SER A 105 29.47 -7.74 16.44
CA SER A 105 30.90 -8.02 16.26
C SER A 105 31.66 -6.84 16.85
N GLY A 106 32.03 -6.97 18.12
CA GLY A 106 32.74 -5.93 18.86
C GLY A 106 32.59 -6.16 20.35
N GLY A 107 33.39 -7.08 20.89
CA GLY A 107 33.37 -7.40 22.31
C GLY A 107 33.91 -8.80 22.65
N PHE A 108 34.99 -9.21 21.99
CA PHE A 108 35.89 -10.22 22.55
C PHE A 108 37.30 -9.67 22.32
N ASN A 109 37.83 -8.98 23.33
CA ASN A 109 39.26 -9.05 23.64
C ASN A 109 39.54 -8.48 25.03
N ASN A 110 40.15 -9.37 25.82
CA ASN A 110 40.88 -9.22 27.08
C ASN A 110 40.11 -8.78 28.32
#